data_AF-A0AAU5QRL8-F1
#
_entry.id   AF-A0AAU5QRL8-F1
#
_cell.length_a   1.000
_cell.length_b   1.000
_cell.length_c   1.000
_cell.angle_alpha   90.00
_cell.angle_beta   90.00
_cell.angle_gamma   90.00
#
_symmetry.space_group_name_H-M   'P 1'
#
loop_
_entity.id
_entity.type
_entity.pdbx_description
1 polymer ?
#
loop_
_entity_poly.entity_id
_entity_poly.type
_entity_poly.pdbx_seq_one_letter_code
_entity_poly.pdbx_strand_id
1 'polypeptide(L)'
;MPTTDAAEGLAYSAEAYAAVEKAAESQGSLYVPMVLAETAELLTDLWAAGARRGVAPADWASVINLAVVARNVVTKKYGRFSDPEGTMAKAVSLQGHLIAALEEVGLTARISGPVIVDRGPDTPRGGFHGDADIEVHVYVDGGWAFAFAEYGAPVAAIVAPASEAGAFQVADIIRAFVRGELGDLFRC
;
A
#
# COMPACT_ATOMS: atom_id res chain seq x y z
N MET A 1 -1.50 -13.37 -40.52
CA MET A 1 -1.28 -13.60 -39.08
C MET A 1 -0.97 -12.24 -38.46
N PRO A 2 -1.88 -11.66 -37.66
CA PRO A 2 -1.58 -10.45 -36.93
C PRO A 2 -0.81 -10.82 -35.66
N THR A 3 0.42 -10.35 -35.55
CA THR A 3 1.19 -10.32 -34.30
C THR A 3 0.56 -9.26 -33.41
N THR A 4 -0.05 -9.71 -32.32
CA THR A 4 -0.51 -8.85 -31.24
C THR A 4 0.70 -8.33 -30.49
N ASP A 5 1.17 -7.14 -30.85
CA ASP A 5 2.17 -6.39 -30.08
C ASP A 5 1.42 -5.57 -29.03
N ALA A 6 1.00 -6.24 -27.96
CA ALA A 6 0.42 -5.61 -26.78
C ALA A 6 1.52 -5.34 -25.75
N ALA A 7 2.50 -4.54 -26.13
CA ALA A 7 3.28 -3.76 -25.18
C ALA A 7 2.68 -2.36 -25.15
N GLU A 8 1.52 -2.21 -24.51
CA GLU A 8 1.15 -0.92 -23.93
C GLU A 8 2.24 -0.59 -22.93
N GLY A 9 3.19 0.24 -23.37
CA GLY A 9 4.43 0.52 -22.66
C GLY A 9 4.12 1.06 -21.29
N LEU A 10 4.56 0.34 -20.25
CA LEU A 10 4.54 0.83 -18.89
C LEU A 10 5.17 2.24 -18.87
N ALA A 11 4.52 3.19 -18.22
CA ALA A 11 5.02 4.57 -18.12
C ALA A 11 6.31 4.68 -17.27
N TYR A 12 6.78 3.56 -16.73
CA TYR A 12 7.99 3.42 -15.94
C TYR A 12 8.94 2.37 -16.52
N SER A 13 10.23 2.54 -16.24
CA SER A 13 11.22 1.50 -16.56
C SER A 13 11.19 0.37 -15.52
N ALA A 14 11.51 -0.86 -15.95
CA ALA A 14 11.63 -2.01 -15.03
C ALA A 14 12.71 -1.78 -13.95
N GLU A 15 13.79 -1.06 -14.29
CA GLU A 15 14.83 -0.67 -13.35
C GLU A 15 14.30 0.26 -12.26
N ALA A 16 13.46 1.24 -12.62
CA ALA A 16 12.84 2.14 -11.65
C ALA A 16 11.89 1.37 -10.72
N TYR A 17 11.09 0.46 -11.26
CA TYR A 17 10.18 -0.36 -10.45
C TYR A 17 10.93 -1.21 -9.43
N ALA A 18 11.96 -1.94 -9.86
CA ALA A 18 12.79 -2.75 -8.96
C ALA A 18 13.51 -1.91 -7.89
N ALA A 19 13.97 -0.71 -8.23
CA ALA A 19 14.58 0.21 -7.27
C ALA A 19 13.55 0.71 -6.23
N VAL A 20 12.30 0.94 -6.65
CA VAL A 20 11.20 1.34 -5.77
C VAL A 20 10.75 0.20 -4.86
N GLU A 21 10.61 -1.02 -5.37
CA GLU A 21 10.29 -2.20 -4.55
C GLU A 21 11.32 -2.39 -3.44
N LYS A 22 12.61 -2.37 -3.80
CA LYS A 22 13.70 -2.44 -2.82
C LYS A 22 13.66 -1.30 -1.81
N ALA A 23 13.26 -0.09 -2.24
CA ALA A 23 13.07 1.01 -1.31
C ALA A 23 11.88 0.74 -0.37
N ALA A 24 10.76 0.21 -0.86
CA ALA A 24 9.55 -0.07 -0.09
C ALA A 24 9.78 -1.08 1.05
N GLU A 25 10.62 -2.09 0.84
CA GLU A 25 10.97 -3.12 1.86
C GLU A 25 11.53 -2.54 3.16
N SER A 26 12.13 -1.35 3.13
CA SER A 26 12.92 -0.80 4.25
C SER A 26 12.13 -0.04 5.32
N GLN A 27 10.80 0.13 5.22
CA GLN A 27 10.08 1.12 6.05
C GLN A 27 8.81 0.69 6.80
N GLY A 28 8.49 -0.60 6.90
CA GLY A 28 7.39 -1.08 7.76
C GLY A 28 5.98 -0.65 7.32
N SER A 29 5.85 0.11 6.23
CA SER A 29 4.59 0.36 5.53
C SER A 29 4.43 -0.63 4.39
N LEU A 30 3.20 -1.04 4.13
CA LEU A 30 2.83 -1.80 2.94
C LEU A 30 2.41 -0.85 1.83
N TYR A 31 2.69 -1.21 0.58
CA TYR A 31 2.39 -0.40 -0.59
C TYR A 31 1.51 -1.20 -1.54
N VAL A 32 0.41 -0.61 -1.99
CA VAL A 32 -0.39 -1.25 -3.04
C VAL A 32 0.30 -1.13 -4.40
N PRO A 33 0.06 -2.07 -5.34
CA PRO A 33 0.76 -2.08 -6.64
C PRO A 33 0.64 -0.77 -7.43
N MET A 34 -0.50 -0.08 -7.35
CA MET A 34 -0.69 1.21 -8.04
C MET A 34 0.27 2.29 -7.52
N VAL A 35 0.53 2.31 -6.21
CA VAL A 35 1.44 3.28 -5.59
C VAL A 35 2.89 2.99 -5.98
N LEU A 36 3.27 1.71 -6.04
CA LEU A 36 4.59 1.31 -6.51
C LEU A 36 4.81 1.71 -7.98
N ALA A 37 3.80 1.49 -8.83
CA ALA A 37 3.84 1.91 -10.24
C ALA A 37 4.01 3.43 -10.39
N GLU A 38 3.16 4.23 -9.73
CA GLU A 38 3.28 5.70 -9.79
C GLU A 38 4.62 6.20 -9.24
N THR A 39 5.14 5.56 -8.19
CA THR A 39 6.46 5.90 -7.66
C THR A 39 7.57 5.59 -8.68
N ALA A 40 7.46 4.48 -9.41
CA ALA A 40 8.39 4.10 -10.46
C ALA A 40 8.32 5.05 -11.67
N GLU A 41 7.13 5.56 -12.01
CA GLU A 41 6.94 6.60 -13.03
C GLU A 41 7.67 7.88 -12.63
N LEU A 42 7.43 8.36 -11.40
CA LEU A 42 8.12 9.53 -10.86
C LEU A 42 9.66 9.36 -10.87
N LEU A 43 10.15 8.19 -10.47
CA LEU A 43 11.59 7.89 -10.49
C LEU A 43 12.15 7.88 -11.92
N THR A 44 11.41 7.29 -12.87
CA THR A 44 11.77 7.27 -14.29
C THR A 44 11.89 8.70 -14.83
N ASP A 45 10.95 9.58 -14.50
CA ASP A 45 10.97 10.98 -14.90
C ASP A 45 12.15 11.76 -14.31
N LEU A 46 12.49 11.52 -13.03
CA LEU A 46 13.62 12.14 -12.36
C LEU A 46 14.96 11.72 -12.99
N TRP A 47 15.12 10.43 -13.30
CA TRP A 47 16.31 9.95 -14.02
C TRP A 47 16.39 10.52 -15.43
N ALA A 48 15.27 10.56 -16.17
CA ALA A 48 15.25 11.17 -17.49
C ALA A 48 15.61 12.67 -17.43
N ALA A 49 15.17 13.39 -16.40
CA ALA A 49 15.57 14.78 -16.16
C ALA A 49 17.07 14.93 -15.87
N GLY A 50 17.65 14.04 -15.06
CA GLY A 50 19.09 13.99 -14.82
C GLY A 50 19.89 13.69 -16.10
N ALA A 51 19.46 12.70 -16.88
CA ALA A 51 20.11 12.29 -18.12
C ALA A 51 20.18 13.44 -19.14
N ARG A 52 19.11 14.25 -19.26
CA ARG A 52 19.11 15.47 -20.10
C ARG A 52 20.17 16.51 -19.68
N ARG A 53 20.73 16.39 -18.47
CA ARG A 53 21.78 17.24 -17.91
C ARG A 53 23.12 16.51 -17.76
N GLY A 54 23.25 15.31 -18.30
CA GLY A 54 24.47 14.50 -18.21
C GLY A 54 24.69 13.84 -16.85
N VAL A 55 23.64 13.68 -16.03
CA VAL A 55 23.70 12.99 -14.73
C VAL A 55 23.10 11.59 -14.89
N ALA A 56 23.92 10.55 -14.74
CA ALA A 56 23.47 9.17 -14.81
C ALA A 56 22.80 8.73 -13.49
N PRO A 57 21.97 7.67 -13.49
CA PRO A 57 21.40 7.11 -12.26
C PRO A 57 22.43 6.79 -11.16
N ALA A 58 23.61 6.31 -11.54
CA ALA A 58 24.71 6.02 -10.60
C ALA A 58 25.28 7.29 -9.93
N ASP A 59 25.30 8.42 -10.64
CA ASP A 59 25.77 9.69 -10.07
C ASP A 59 24.80 10.18 -8.99
N TRP A 60 23.50 10.00 -9.19
CA TRP A 60 22.50 10.28 -8.16
C TRP A 60 22.74 9.47 -6.90
N ALA A 61 22.97 8.16 -7.03
CA ALA A 61 23.17 7.27 -5.89
C ALA A 61 24.35 7.67 -4.98
N SER A 62 25.33 8.42 -5.50
CA SER A 62 26.44 8.96 -4.71
C SER A 62 26.07 10.12 -3.79
N VAL A 63 24.97 10.82 -4.08
CA VAL A 63 24.51 12.01 -3.34
C VAL A 63 23.21 11.74 -2.60
N ILE A 64 22.27 11.02 -3.23
CA ILE A 64 20.93 10.77 -2.70
C ILE A 64 20.30 9.53 -3.32
N ASN A 65 19.56 8.76 -2.52
CA ASN A 65 18.75 7.67 -3.05
C ASN A 65 17.43 8.22 -3.59
N LEU A 66 17.38 8.48 -4.91
CA LEU A 66 16.17 9.01 -5.56
C LEU A 66 14.96 8.09 -5.45
N ALA A 67 15.12 6.77 -5.39
CA ALA A 67 14.00 5.85 -5.23
C ALA A 67 13.31 6.07 -3.87
N VAL A 68 14.10 6.24 -2.81
CA VAL A 68 13.59 6.60 -1.47
C VAL A 68 12.90 7.97 -1.49
N VAL A 69 13.44 8.95 -2.20
CA VAL A 69 12.84 10.29 -2.32
C VAL A 69 11.49 10.22 -3.05
N ALA A 70 11.45 9.59 -4.22
CA ALA A 70 10.22 9.42 -5.00
C ALA A 70 9.14 8.71 -4.16
N ARG A 71 9.52 7.60 -3.50
CA ARG A 71 8.62 6.86 -2.60
C ARG A 71 8.11 7.73 -1.47
N ASN A 72 8.94 8.54 -0.82
CA ASN A 72 8.51 9.42 0.27
C ASN A 72 7.51 10.48 -0.21
N VAL A 73 7.70 11.02 -1.42
CA VAL A 73 6.77 11.98 -2.02
C VAL A 73 5.40 11.33 -2.26
N VAL A 74 5.39 10.16 -2.88
CA VAL A 74 4.13 9.43 -3.17
C VAL A 74 3.49 8.91 -1.88
N THR A 75 4.28 8.47 -0.90
CA THR A 75 3.78 8.09 0.43
C THR A 75 3.09 9.26 1.12
N LYS A 76 3.64 10.48 1.02
CA LYS A 76 2.99 11.66 1.56
C LYS A 76 1.68 12.01 0.83
N LYS A 77 1.61 11.73 -0.48
CA LYS A 77 0.40 11.93 -1.30
C LYS A 77 -0.74 10.98 -0.92
N TYR A 78 -0.45 9.75 -0.49
CA TYR A 78 -1.45 8.71 -0.21
C TYR A 78 -1.53 8.25 1.25
N GLY A 79 -0.64 8.75 2.10
CA GLY A 79 -0.59 8.43 3.51
C GLY A 79 -1.59 9.26 4.32
N ARG A 80 -1.47 9.16 5.63
CA ARG A 80 -2.29 9.94 6.54
C ARG A 80 -2.07 11.45 6.35
N PHE A 81 -3.13 12.23 6.54
CA PHE A 81 -3.16 13.69 6.33
C PHE A 81 -3.04 14.11 4.86
N SER A 82 -3.25 13.20 3.90
CA SER A 82 -3.29 13.54 2.48
C SER A 82 -4.55 14.30 2.06
N ASP A 83 -5.67 14.10 2.76
CA ASP A 83 -6.96 14.78 2.51
C ASP A 83 -7.39 15.56 3.77
N PRO A 84 -6.86 16.77 4.01
CA PRO A 84 -7.25 17.57 5.18
C PRO A 84 -8.72 18.01 5.16
N GLU A 85 -9.39 17.93 4.00
CA GLU A 85 -10.82 18.22 3.81
C GLU A 85 -11.68 16.96 3.79
N GLY A 86 -11.09 15.82 4.17
CA GLY A 86 -11.80 14.55 4.26
C GLY A 86 -12.94 14.62 5.28
N THR A 87 -14.02 13.89 5.00
CA THR A 87 -15.23 13.91 5.82
C THR A 87 -15.55 12.52 6.33
N MET A 88 -16.28 12.45 7.45
CA MET A 88 -16.74 11.16 7.98
C MET A 88 -17.60 10.41 6.94
N ALA A 89 -18.38 11.12 6.12
CA ALA A 89 -19.17 10.50 5.05
C ALA A 89 -18.29 9.82 3.98
N LYS A 90 -17.17 10.45 3.59
CA LYS A 90 -16.19 9.83 2.69
C LYS A 90 -15.56 8.59 3.33
N ALA A 91 -15.16 8.67 4.59
CA ALA A 91 -14.57 7.55 5.32
C ALA A 91 -15.54 6.34 5.40
N VAL A 92 -16.82 6.58 5.73
CA VAL A 92 -17.85 5.54 5.74
C VAL A 92 -18.09 4.94 4.36
N SER A 93 -18.12 5.76 3.30
CA SER A 93 -18.22 5.26 1.93
C SER A 93 -17.05 4.34 1.57
N LEU A 94 -15.82 4.73 1.92
CA LEU A 94 -14.62 3.93 1.71
C LEU A 94 -14.62 2.63 2.52
N GLN A 95 -15.13 2.64 3.75
CA GLN A 95 -15.36 1.40 4.51
C GLN A 95 -16.33 0.46 3.79
N GLY A 96 -17.39 1.00 3.18
CA GLY A 96 -18.31 0.23 2.35
C GLY A 96 -17.63 -0.43 1.14
N HIS A 97 -16.82 0.32 0.39
CA HIS A 97 -16.03 -0.24 -0.72
C HIS A 97 -15.04 -1.31 -0.25
N LEU A 98 -14.37 -1.08 0.89
CA LEU A 98 -13.44 -2.04 1.47
C LEU A 98 -14.14 -3.35 1.84
N ILE A 99 -15.32 -3.30 2.47
CA ILE A 99 -16.08 -4.50 2.81
C ILE A 99 -16.46 -5.29 1.57
N ALA A 100 -17.01 -4.62 0.55
CA ALA A 100 -17.36 -5.26 -0.71
C ALA A 100 -16.14 -5.94 -1.37
N ALA A 101 -14.98 -5.26 -1.36
CA ALA A 101 -13.74 -5.82 -1.88
C ALA A 101 -13.22 -7.02 -1.05
N LEU A 102 -13.31 -6.96 0.28
CA LEU A 102 -12.93 -8.06 1.17
C LEU A 102 -13.81 -9.30 0.93
N GLU A 103 -15.13 -9.10 0.76
CA GLU A 103 -16.06 -10.17 0.42
C GLU A 103 -15.73 -10.80 -0.94
N GLU A 104 -15.37 -10.00 -1.94
CA GLU A 104 -14.97 -10.50 -3.27
C GLU A 104 -13.73 -11.39 -3.23
N VAL A 105 -12.77 -11.08 -2.35
CA VAL A 105 -11.57 -11.92 -2.13
C VAL A 105 -11.79 -13.08 -1.14
N GLY A 106 -13.05 -13.28 -0.70
CA GLY A 106 -13.48 -14.40 0.12
C GLY A 106 -13.24 -14.23 1.62
N LEU A 107 -13.18 -13.00 2.11
CA LEU A 107 -13.04 -12.68 3.53
C LEU A 107 -14.36 -12.18 4.11
N THR A 108 -14.63 -12.52 5.36
CA THR A 108 -15.78 -12.00 6.12
C THR A 108 -15.35 -10.75 6.88
N ALA A 109 -16.12 -9.66 6.75
CA ALA A 109 -15.83 -8.40 7.42
C ALA A 109 -17.09 -7.72 7.98
N ARG A 110 -16.92 -6.88 9.02
CA ARG A 110 -18.00 -6.11 9.67
C ARG A 110 -17.53 -4.73 10.10
N ILE A 111 -18.44 -3.75 10.15
CA ILE A 111 -18.16 -2.42 10.70
C ILE A 111 -18.36 -2.42 12.22
N SER A 112 -17.35 -1.97 12.97
CA SER A 112 -17.45 -1.74 14.43
C SER A 112 -16.73 -0.45 14.86
N GLY A 113 -16.69 0.56 13.98
CA GLY A 113 -15.76 1.68 14.06
C GLY A 113 -14.73 1.53 12.94
N PRO A 114 -13.63 0.78 13.15
CA PRO A 114 -12.86 0.21 12.06
C PRO A 114 -13.63 -0.93 11.36
N VAL A 115 -13.11 -1.40 10.22
CA VAL A 115 -13.57 -2.62 9.57
C VAL A 115 -12.86 -3.80 10.25
N ILE A 116 -13.60 -4.70 10.86
CA ILE A 116 -13.08 -5.92 11.46
C ILE A 116 -13.15 -7.03 10.43
N VAL A 117 -12.05 -7.73 10.21
CA VAL A 117 -11.89 -8.84 9.29
C VAL A 117 -11.61 -10.10 10.10
N ASP A 118 -12.41 -11.13 9.88
CA ASP A 118 -12.27 -12.40 10.57
C ASP A 118 -10.93 -13.05 10.22
N ARG A 119 -10.28 -13.61 11.24
CA ARG A 119 -9.06 -14.37 11.02
C ARG A 119 -9.32 -15.68 10.27
N GLY A 120 -8.36 -16.06 9.44
CA GLY A 120 -8.28 -17.38 8.81
C GLY A 120 -7.43 -18.37 9.61
N PRO A 121 -7.41 -19.65 9.21
CA PRO A 121 -6.59 -20.68 9.84
C PRO A 121 -5.09 -20.40 9.75
N ASP A 122 -4.66 -19.74 8.67
CA ASP A 122 -3.25 -19.43 8.38
C ASP A 122 -2.86 -18.00 8.79
N THR A 123 -3.77 -17.24 9.40
CA THR A 123 -3.50 -15.87 9.81
C THR A 123 -2.42 -15.86 10.90
N PRO A 124 -1.36 -15.03 10.76
CA PRO A 124 -0.38 -14.84 11.80
C PRO A 124 -1.04 -14.57 13.17
N ARG A 125 -0.48 -15.17 14.23
CA ARG A 125 -1.04 -15.01 15.58
C ARG A 125 -0.66 -13.64 16.13
N GLY A 126 -1.64 -12.90 16.64
CA GLY A 126 -1.41 -11.66 17.36
C GLY A 126 -2.48 -11.35 18.39
N GLY A 127 -2.27 -10.25 19.10
CA GLY A 127 -2.93 -9.96 20.37
C GLY A 127 -2.38 -10.78 21.54
N PHE A 128 -2.83 -10.47 22.74
CA PHE A 128 -2.39 -11.03 24.03
C PHE A 128 -2.55 -12.55 24.09
N HIS A 129 -3.59 -13.09 23.44
CA HIS A 129 -3.88 -14.52 23.39
C HIS A 129 -3.53 -15.17 22.05
N GLY A 130 -3.04 -14.40 21.07
CA GLY A 130 -2.69 -14.91 19.73
C GLY A 130 -3.91 -15.23 18.85
N ASP A 131 -5.10 -14.74 19.23
CA ASP A 131 -6.36 -15.00 18.57
C ASP A 131 -7.22 -13.79 18.20
N ALA A 132 -6.66 -12.60 18.25
CA ALA A 132 -7.33 -11.39 17.81
C ALA A 132 -7.66 -11.44 16.30
N ASP A 133 -8.84 -10.91 15.96
CA ASP A 133 -9.22 -10.57 14.59
C ASP A 133 -8.33 -9.43 14.04
N ILE A 134 -8.51 -9.09 12.77
CA ILE A 134 -7.80 -7.98 12.13
C ILE A 134 -8.72 -6.77 12.10
N GLU A 135 -8.20 -5.60 12.46
CA GLU A 135 -8.91 -4.33 12.25
C GLU A 135 -8.22 -3.52 11.16
N VAL A 136 -9.01 -2.98 10.23
CA VAL A 136 -8.57 -2.09 9.16
C VAL A 136 -9.18 -0.71 9.39
N HIS A 137 -8.31 0.28 9.51
CA HIS A 137 -8.65 1.66 9.72
C HIS A 137 -8.65 2.42 8.39
N VAL A 138 -9.71 3.19 8.19
CA VAL A 138 -9.82 4.20 7.14
C VAL A 138 -9.89 5.54 7.84
N TYR A 139 -8.85 6.36 7.72
CA TYR A 139 -8.82 7.63 8.44
C TYR A 139 -9.56 8.72 7.66
N VAL A 140 -10.25 9.60 8.39
CA VAL A 140 -11.00 10.73 7.81
C VAL A 140 -10.06 11.69 7.08
N ASP A 141 -8.83 11.85 7.55
CA ASP A 141 -7.79 12.71 6.96
C ASP A 141 -6.97 11.99 5.86
N GLY A 142 -7.42 10.82 5.41
CA GLY A 142 -6.79 10.00 4.38
C GLY A 142 -5.86 8.92 4.93
N GLY A 143 -5.51 7.96 4.07
CA GLY A 143 -4.64 6.84 4.39
C GLY A 143 -5.36 5.65 5.04
N TRP A 144 -4.62 4.55 5.09
CA TRP A 144 -5.10 3.24 5.53
C TRP A 144 -4.10 2.65 6.51
N ALA A 145 -4.60 1.87 7.46
CA ALA A 145 -3.74 1.08 8.33
C ALA A 145 -4.47 -0.18 8.77
N PHE A 146 -3.72 -1.17 9.24
CA PHE A 146 -4.31 -2.33 9.89
C PHE A 146 -3.46 -2.79 11.08
N ALA A 147 -4.13 -3.48 11.99
CA ALA A 147 -3.57 -4.02 13.22
C ALA A 147 -4.38 -5.26 13.63
N PHE A 148 -3.94 -5.95 14.67
CA PHE A 148 -4.82 -6.85 15.40
C PHE A 148 -5.85 -6.03 16.19
N ALA A 149 -7.09 -6.53 16.27
CA ALA A 149 -8.22 -5.90 16.96
C ALA A 149 -8.07 -5.98 18.50
N GLU A 150 -7.01 -5.39 19.01
CA GLU A 150 -6.65 -5.37 20.42
C GLU A 150 -6.02 -4.03 20.80
N TYR A 151 -6.32 -3.57 22.02
CA TYR A 151 -5.79 -2.32 22.53
C TYR A 151 -4.25 -2.33 22.61
N GLY A 152 -3.62 -1.36 21.94
CA GLY A 152 -2.16 -1.19 21.94
C GLY A 152 -1.42 -2.10 20.96
N ALA A 153 -2.14 -2.83 20.10
CA ALA A 153 -1.52 -3.59 19.02
C ALA A 153 -0.67 -2.68 18.11
N PRO A 154 0.50 -3.15 17.64
CA PRO A 154 1.27 -2.45 16.62
C PRO A 154 0.42 -2.23 15.36
N VAL A 155 0.61 -1.08 14.71
CA VAL A 155 -0.15 -0.67 13.53
C VAL A 155 0.77 -0.65 12.32
N ALA A 156 0.34 -1.29 11.23
CA ALA A 156 1.00 -1.25 9.94
C ALA A 156 0.24 -0.31 9.00
N ALA A 157 0.93 0.70 8.47
CA ALA A 157 0.33 1.60 7.49
C ALA A 157 0.25 0.92 6.12
N ILE A 158 -0.84 1.15 5.39
CA ILE A 158 -0.98 0.77 3.99
C ILE A 158 -1.05 2.06 3.16
N VAL A 159 -0.06 2.25 2.29
CA VAL A 159 -0.02 3.38 1.37
C VAL A 159 -0.85 3.02 0.15
N ALA A 160 -2.05 3.60 0.07
CA ALA A 160 -2.99 3.39 -1.01
C ALA A 160 -3.88 4.64 -1.22
N PRO A 161 -4.37 4.89 -2.44
CA PRO A 161 -5.32 5.96 -2.68
C PRO A 161 -6.59 5.81 -1.82
N ALA A 162 -7.15 6.92 -1.35
CA ALA A 162 -8.44 6.95 -0.67
C ALA A 162 -9.60 6.87 -1.69
N SER A 163 -9.67 5.77 -2.42
CA SER A 163 -10.65 5.53 -3.49
C SER A 163 -11.15 4.08 -3.46
N GLU A 164 -12.19 3.78 -4.24
CA GLU A 164 -12.69 2.41 -4.42
C GLU A 164 -11.60 1.47 -4.94
N ALA A 165 -10.86 1.86 -5.98
CA ALA A 165 -9.75 1.06 -6.50
C ALA A 165 -8.64 0.84 -5.44
N GLY A 166 -8.39 1.84 -4.59
CA GLY A 166 -7.48 1.70 -3.46
C GLY A 166 -8.00 0.68 -2.44
N ALA A 167 -9.30 0.68 -2.14
CA ALA A 167 -9.93 -0.28 -1.24
C ALA A 167 -9.79 -1.73 -1.75
N PHE A 168 -9.91 -1.96 -3.07
CA PHE A 168 -9.65 -3.26 -3.68
C PHE A 168 -8.22 -3.74 -3.46
N GLN A 169 -7.23 -2.89 -3.70
CA GLN A 169 -5.83 -3.28 -3.50
C GLN A 169 -5.46 -3.44 -2.02
N VAL A 170 -6.12 -2.68 -1.13
CA VAL A 170 -6.01 -2.90 0.32
C VAL A 170 -6.58 -4.27 0.69
N ALA A 171 -7.75 -4.64 0.17
CA ALA A 171 -8.35 -5.96 0.42
C ALA A 171 -7.42 -7.11 -0.02
N ASP A 172 -6.71 -6.96 -1.14
CA ASP A 172 -5.71 -7.95 -1.59
C ASP A 172 -4.53 -8.10 -0.61
N ILE A 173 -4.04 -7.00 -0.05
CA ILE A 173 -3.01 -7.02 0.98
C ILE A 173 -3.52 -7.74 2.23
N ILE A 174 -4.73 -7.42 2.69
CA ILE A 174 -5.32 -8.05 3.87
C ILE A 174 -5.56 -9.55 3.63
N ARG A 175 -6.02 -9.94 2.43
CA ARG A 175 -6.13 -11.34 2.01
C ARG A 175 -4.79 -12.06 2.07
N ALA A 176 -3.73 -11.46 1.55
CA ALA A 176 -2.40 -12.03 1.62
C ALA A 176 -1.93 -12.22 3.08
N PHE A 177 -2.18 -11.24 3.95
CA PHE A 177 -1.88 -11.36 5.38
C PHE A 177 -2.70 -12.48 6.06
N VAL A 178 -4.02 -12.52 5.84
CA VAL A 178 -4.93 -13.53 6.41
C VAL A 178 -4.52 -14.94 6.01
N ARG A 179 -3.99 -15.12 4.80
CA ARG A 179 -3.50 -16.40 4.28
C ARG A 179 -2.03 -16.69 4.64
N GLY A 180 -1.40 -15.85 5.45
CA GLY A 180 -0.01 -16.03 5.89
C GLY A 180 1.04 -15.76 4.79
N GLU A 181 0.64 -15.25 3.63
CA GLU A 181 1.52 -15.02 2.47
C GLU A 181 2.53 -13.88 2.74
N LEU A 182 2.19 -12.94 3.62
CA LEU A 182 3.06 -11.83 4.02
C LEU A 182 3.93 -12.14 5.25
N GLY A 183 3.79 -13.32 5.86
CA GLY A 183 4.42 -13.64 7.13
C GLY A 183 3.91 -12.80 8.31
N ASP A 184 4.66 -12.79 9.41
CA ASP A 184 4.30 -12.02 10.61
C ASP A 184 4.87 -10.60 10.55
N LEU A 185 4.05 -9.67 10.06
CA LEU A 185 4.41 -8.26 9.88
C LEU A 185 4.60 -7.49 11.20
N PHE A 186 4.16 -8.05 12.33
CA PHE A 186 4.16 -7.37 13.62
C PHE A 186 5.18 -7.93 14.61
N ARG A 187 5.94 -8.96 14.22
CA ARG A 187 7.10 -9.43 14.98
C ARG A 187 8.34 -8.63 14.62
N CYS A 188 8.80 -7.85 15.59
CA CYS A 188 10.16 -7.31 15.65
C CYS A 188 11.10 -8.32 16.31
#